data_AF-A0A2W6AMB1-F1
#
_entry.id   AF-A0A2W6AMB1-F1
#
_cell.length_a   1.000
_cell.length_b   1.000
_cell.length_c   1.000
_cell.angle_alpha   90.00
_cell.angle_beta   90.00
_cell.angle_gamma   90.00
#
_symmetry.space_group_name_H-M   'P 1'
#
loop_
_entity.id
_entity.type
_entity.pdbx_description
1 polymer ?
#
loop_
_entity_poly.entity_id
_entity_poly.type
_entity_poly.pdbx_seq_one_letter_code
_entity_poly.pdbx_strand_id
1 'polypeptide(L)' 'MTDMGELKVGQPAPDATVQDIAGREVRLSSLWQGEQPLVLVFIRHFG' A
#
# COMPACT_ATOMS: atom_id res chain seq x y z
N MET A 1 -3.16 21.35 5.56
CA MET A 1 -3.12 20.33 6.63
C MET A 1 -3.92 19.16 6.11
N THR A 2 -3.26 18.14 5.56
CA THR A 2 -3.94 16.96 5.01
C THR A 2 -4.52 16.20 6.19
N ASP A 3 -5.84 16.04 6.22
CA ASP A 3 -6.50 15.12 7.14
C ASP A 3 -5.83 13.75 6.97
N MET A 4 -5.15 13.23 8.01
CA MET A 4 -4.64 11.85 8.06
C MET A 4 -5.81 10.89 8.27
N GLY A 5 -6.87 11.09 7.48
CA GLY A 5 -8.19 10.52 7.66
C GLY A 5 -8.16 9.02 7.50
N GLU A 6 -8.97 8.35 8.32
CA GLU A 6 -9.22 6.93 8.21
C GLU A 6 -9.57 6.54 6.77
N LEU A 7 -9.03 5.42 6.31
CA LEU A 7 -9.37 4.85 5.01
C LEU A 7 -10.86 4.48 5.00
N LYS A 8 -11.59 4.99 4.00
CA LYS A 8 -13.02 4.66 3.82
C LYS A 8 -13.21 3.73 2.64
N VAL A 9 -14.14 2.78 2.79
CA VAL A 9 -14.52 1.86 1.71
C VAL A 9 -15.03 2.66 0.50
N GLY A 10 -14.60 2.27 -0.69
CA GLY A 10 -14.95 2.92 -1.96
C GLY A 10 -14.07 4.11 -2.33
N GLN A 11 -13.17 4.57 -1.45
CA GLN A 11 -12.16 5.54 -1.81
C GLN A 11 -11.00 4.86 -2.55
N PRO A 12 -10.36 5.53 -3.52
CA PRO A 12 -9.11 5.07 -4.09
C PRO A 12 -8.08 4.84 -2.97
N ALA A 13 -7.40 3.69 -3.00
CA ALA A 13 -6.31 3.44 -2.08
C ALA A 13 -5.21 4.51 -2.27
N PRO A 14 -4.65 5.07 -1.17
CA PRO A 14 -3.52 5.95 -1.27
C PRO A 14 -2.31 5.19 -1.81
N ASP A 15 -1.44 5.92 -2.52
CA ASP A 15 -0.26 5.34 -3.13
C ASP A 15 0.99 5.65 -2.31
N ALA A 16 1.93 4.72 -2.30
CA ALA A 16 3.20 4.86 -1.61
C ALA A 16 4.31 4.09 -2.36
N THR A 17 5.53 4.58 -2.24
CA THR A 17 6.72 3.85 -2.68
C THR A 17 7.36 3.19 -1.46
N VAL A 18 7.56 1.88 -1.53
CA VAL A 18 8.22 1.07 -0.50
C VAL A 18 9.44 0.36 -1.10
N GLN A 19 10.25 -0.27 -0.26
CA GLN A 19 11.33 -1.15 -0.70
C GLN A 19 10.94 -2.61 -0.50
N ASP A 20 11.27 -3.45 -1.47
CA ASP A 20 11.17 -4.90 -1.31
C ASP A 20 12.37 -5.47 -0.53
N ILE A 21 12.36 -6.79 -0.31
CA ILE A 21 13.43 -7.48 0.44
C ILE A 21 14.80 -7.45 -0.26
N ALA A 22 14.84 -7.11 -1.55
CA ALA A 22 16.07 -6.92 -2.32
C ALA A 22 16.51 -5.44 -2.36
N GLY A 23 15.81 -4.55 -1.63
CA GLY A 23 16.06 -3.12 -1.61
C GLY A 23 15.56 -2.38 -2.85
N ARG A 24 14.79 -3.03 -3.73
CA ARG A 24 14.25 -2.39 -4.93
C ARG A 24 13.03 -1.55 -4.58
N GLU A 25 12.93 -0.37 -5.17
CA GLU A 25 11.74 0.47 -5.02
C GLU A 25 10.53 -0.15 -5.73
N VAL A 26 9.41 -0.18 -5.02
CA VAL A 26 8.12 -0.68 -5.51
C VAL A 26 7.06 0.37 -5.22
N ARG A 27 6.39 0.82 -6.26
CA ARG A 27 5.20 1.68 -6.13
C ARG A 27 3.99 0.79 -5.89
N LEU A 28 3.32 0.94 -4.75
CA LEU A 28 2.22 0.05 -4.35
C LEU A 28 1.11 0.01 -5.42
N SER A 29 0.75 1.16 -6.01
CA SER A 29 -0.27 1.20 -7.06
C SER A 29 0.01 0.38 -8.30
N SER A 30 1.27 -0.01 -8.54
CA SER A 30 1.61 -0.94 -9.62
C SER A 30 1.09 -2.36 -9.40
N LEU A 31 0.76 -2.73 -8.15
CA LEU A 31 0.37 -4.10 -7.77
C LEU A 31 -1.12 -4.39 -7.99
N TRP A 32 -1.97 -3.37 -8.17
CA TRP A 32 -3.44 -3.52 -8.34
C TRP A 32 -3.94 -2.90 -9.65
N GLN A 33 -3.09 -2.83 -10.67
CA GLN A 33 -3.46 -2.38 -12.03
C GLN A 33 -4.30 -3.41 -12.81
N GLY A 34 -4.44 -4.63 -12.28
CA GLY A 34 -5.23 -5.71 -12.89
C GLY A 34 -6.60 -5.91 -12.22
N GLU A 35 -7.38 -6.85 -12.74
CA GLU A 35 -8.72 -7.17 -12.23
C GLU A 35 -8.72 -8.03 -10.94
N GLN A 36 -7.55 -8.47 -10.49
CA GLN A 36 -7.45 -9.35 -9.33
C GLN A 36 -7.47 -8.53 -8.03
N PRO A 37 -8.27 -8.95 -7.04
CA PRO A 37 -8.29 -8.28 -5.74
C PRO A 37 -6.93 -8.46 -5.05
N LEU A 38 -6.44 -7.36 -4.46
CA LEU A 38 -5.21 -7.35 -3.68
C LEU A 38 -5.53 -7.15 -2.19
N VAL A 39 -4.82 -7.90 -1.35
CA VAL A 39 -4.82 -7.72 0.11
C VAL A 39 -3.43 -7.31 0.55
N LEU A 40 -3.31 -6.16 1.22
CA LEU A 40 -2.08 -5.71 1.84
C LEU A 40 -2.11 -6.03 3.34
N VAL A 41 -1.06 -6.69 3.82
CA VAL A 41 -0.90 -7.05 5.24
C VAL A 41 0.29 -6.30 5.81
N PHE A 42 0.04 -5.46 6.81
CA PHE A 42 1.08 -4.73 7.54
C PHE A 42 1.44 -5.50 8.80
N ILE A 43 2.63 -6.12 8.79
CA ILE A 43 3.17 -6.80 9.96
C ILE A 43 4.20 -5.91 10.65
N ARG A 44 4.10 -5.80 11.98
CA ARG A 44 5.15 -5.20 12.79
C ARG A 44 6.08 -6.30 13.29
N HIS A 45 7.34 -6.25 12.90
CA HIS A 45 8.35 -7.11 13.51
C HIS A 45 8.65 -6.57 14.92
N PHE A 46 8.31 -7.35 15.94
CA PHE A 46 8.75 -7.09 17.33
C PHE A 46 10.04 -7.87 17.54
N GLY A 47 11.17 -7.20 17.28
CA GLY A 47 12.48 -7.69 17.71
C GLY A 47 12.68 -7.46 19.19
#